data_AF-A0A8H4QPA0-F1
#
_entry.id   AF-A0A8H4QPA0-F1
#
_cell.length_a   1.000
_cell.length_b   1.000
_cell.length_c   1.000
_cell.angle_alpha   90.00
_cell.angle_beta   90.00
_cell.angle_gamma   90.00
#
_symmetry.space_group_name_H-M   'P 1'
#
loop_
_entity.id
_entity.type
_entity.pdbx_description
1 polymer ?
#
loop_
_entity_poly.entity_id
_entity_poly.type
_entity_poly.pdbx_seq_one_letter_code
_entity_poly.pdbx_strand_id
1 'polypeptide(L)'
;MEAREEIPRVSMGSVQDWQRVRSNYKDAALSQLRERLATSKSLIQEQESIQSHLQHFIDRTFSLAQANLRINGTNFESLDQTGTDTDIFDETLDRRIWSLADTRLQWHKRIAERRRTAPKEVEGTISELLEKHRDLDAILLPVGSEEVVEEDVIAEEDALQQQGVERVLQKTFALVNELDQTVVSQHERGGRVRNIATEVKSLKP
;
A
#
# COMPACT_ATOMS: atom_id res chain seq x y z
N MET A 1 -10.19 -24.00 -0.47
CA MET A 1 -9.24 -24.71 -1.37
C MET A 1 -7.84 -24.31 -0.91
N GLU A 2 -7.18 -25.25 -0.25
CA GLU A 2 -5.82 -25.06 0.28
C GLU A 2 -4.90 -24.63 -0.86
N ALA A 3 -4.26 -23.46 -0.68
CA ALA A 3 -3.14 -23.05 -1.50
C ALA A 3 -2.12 -24.19 -1.42
N ARG A 4 -1.99 -24.96 -2.51
CA ARG A 4 -0.94 -25.96 -2.65
C ARG A 4 0.35 -25.30 -2.23
N GLU A 5 0.97 -25.80 -1.18
CA GLU A 5 2.27 -25.34 -0.70
C GLU A 5 3.20 -25.24 -1.91
N GLU A 6 3.50 -24.02 -2.33
CA GLU A 6 4.45 -23.79 -3.42
C GLU A 6 5.78 -24.34 -2.94
N ILE A 7 6.23 -25.43 -3.56
CA ILE A 7 7.56 -25.98 -3.34
C ILE A 7 8.54 -24.81 -3.43
N PRO A 8 9.37 -24.55 -2.39
CA PRO A 8 10.22 -23.38 -2.36
C PRO A 8 11.19 -23.41 -3.54
N ARG A 9 11.01 -22.47 -4.48
CA ARG A 9 11.85 -22.31 -5.66
C ARG A 9 12.98 -21.33 -5.38
N VAL A 10 14.14 -21.57 -5.97
CA VAL A 10 15.32 -20.69 -5.83
C VAL A 10 15.09 -19.44 -6.67
N SER A 11 15.18 -18.27 -6.06
CA SER A 11 15.01 -16.98 -6.73
C SER A 11 16.35 -16.41 -7.19
N MET A 12 16.41 -15.96 -8.43
CA MET A 12 17.56 -15.27 -9.03
C MET A 12 17.14 -13.89 -9.55
N GLY A 13 18.08 -12.95 -9.55
CA GLY A 13 17.85 -11.56 -9.97
C GLY A 13 17.87 -11.36 -11.50
N SER A 14 18.50 -12.23 -12.26
CA SER A 14 18.53 -12.11 -13.73
C SER A 14 18.81 -13.44 -14.44
N VAL A 15 18.38 -13.55 -15.70
CA VAL A 15 18.79 -14.62 -16.62
C VAL A 15 20.31 -14.61 -16.83
N GLN A 16 20.93 -13.42 -16.81
CA GLN A 16 22.39 -13.29 -16.97
C GLN A 16 23.13 -13.94 -15.80
N ASP A 17 22.61 -13.83 -14.58
CA ASP A 17 23.19 -14.48 -13.40
C ASP A 17 23.15 -16.00 -13.55
N TRP A 18 22.06 -16.55 -14.08
CA TRP A 18 21.95 -17.97 -14.37
C TRP A 18 22.98 -18.44 -15.39
N GLN A 19 23.12 -17.70 -16.49
CA GLN A 19 24.10 -18.00 -17.54
C GLN A 19 25.52 -17.91 -17.00
N ARG A 20 25.80 -16.93 -16.12
CA ARG A 20 27.09 -16.77 -15.45
C ARG A 20 27.40 -17.92 -14.49
N VAL A 21 26.42 -18.39 -13.71
CA VAL A 21 26.59 -19.58 -12.85
C VAL A 21 26.91 -20.79 -13.71
N ARG A 22 26.22 -20.97 -14.84
CA ARG A 22 26.48 -22.06 -15.79
C ARG A 22 27.87 -21.99 -16.40
N SER A 23 28.32 -20.81 -16.86
CA SER A 23 29.66 -20.65 -17.42
C SER A 23 30.74 -20.92 -16.38
N ASN A 24 30.60 -20.35 -15.19
CA ASN A 24 31.57 -20.54 -14.10
C ASN A 24 31.68 -22.01 -13.69
N TYR A 25 30.55 -22.71 -13.57
CA TYR A 25 30.54 -24.14 -13.26
C TYR A 25 31.21 -24.96 -14.36
N LYS A 26 30.87 -24.68 -15.62
CA LYS A 26 31.48 -25.35 -16.78
C LYS A 26 32.98 -25.14 -16.83
N ASP A 27 33.45 -23.91 -16.62
CA ASP A 27 34.87 -23.58 -16.64
C ASP A 27 35.62 -24.25 -15.49
N ALA A 28 35.05 -24.27 -14.28
CA ALA A 28 35.63 -24.96 -13.13
C ALA A 28 35.72 -26.48 -13.36
N ALA A 29 34.65 -27.10 -13.88
CA ALA A 29 34.61 -28.52 -14.16
C ALA A 29 35.63 -28.93 -15.26
N LEU A 30 35.73 -28.14 -16.33
CA LEU A 30 36.71 -28.37 -17.40
C LEU A 30 38.14 -28.14 -16.92
N SER A 31 38.37 -27.13 -16.07
CA SER A 31 39.69 -26.89 -15.47
C SER A 31 40.14 -28.08 -14.61
N GLN A 32 39.25 -28.58 -13.76
CA GLN A 32 39.53 -29.74 -12.92
C GLN A 32 39.76 -31.02 -13.73
N LEU A 33 39.01 -31.22 -14.82
CA LEU A 33 39.24 -32.34 -15.74
C LEU A 33 40.64 -32.25 -16.38
N ARG A 34 41.05 -31.07 -16.84
CA ARG A 34 42.39 -30.85 -17.44
C ARG A 34 43.51 -31.15 -16.45
N GLU A 35 43.38 -30.71 -15.20
CA GLU A 35 44.36 -30.97 -14.14
C GLU A 35 44.52 -32.48 -13.85
N ARG A 36 43.39 -33.20 -13.79
CA ARG A 36 43.38 -34.65 -13.59
C ARG A 36 44.00 -35.40 -14.77
N LEU A 37 43.72 -34.97 -16.00
CA LEU A 37 44.31 -35.55 -17.21
C LEU A 37 45.81 -35.28 -17.32
N ALA A 38 46.28 -34.09 -16.92
CA ALA A 38 47.70 -33.78 -16.88
C ALA A 38 48.48 -34.69 -15.91
N THR A 39 47.84 -35.13 -14.83
CA THR A 39 48.42 -36.06 -13.86
C THR A 39 48.36 -37.51 -14.33
N SER A 40 47.38 -37.87 -15.16
CA SER A 40 47.11 -39.25 -15.61
C SER A 40 47.40 -39.42 -17.11
N LYS A 41 48.67 -39.66 -17.46
CA LYS A 41 49.13 -39.84 -18.85
C LYS A 41 48.44 -40.98 -19.63
N SER A 42 47.73 -41.90 -18.96
CA SER A 42 47.10 -43.07 -19.62
C SER A 42 45.75 -42.78 -20.26
N LEU A 43 45.11 -41.64 -20.00
CA LEU A 43 43.72 -41.35 -20.41
C LEU A 43 43.61 -40.44 -21.63
N ILE A 44 44.70 -40.18 -22.36
CA ILE A 44 44.73 -39.23 -23.48
C ILE A 44 43.80 -39.68 -24.62
N GLN A 45 43.67 -41.00 -24.87
CA GLN A 45 42.77 -41.53 -25.91
C GLN A 45 41.28 -41.40 -25.55
N GLU A 46 40.94 -41.37 -24.26
CA GLU A 46 39.55 -41.25 -23.79
C GLU A 46 39.17 -39.82 -23.42
N GLN A 47 40.10 -38.86 -23.56
CA GLN A 47 39.91 -37.48 -23.19
C GLN A 47 38.68 -36.85 -23.86
N GLU A 48 38.51 -37.06 -25.16
CA GLU A 48 37.38 -36.51 -25.92
C GLU A 48 36.05 -37.12 -25.48
N SER A 49 36.02 -38.43 -25.18
CA SER A 49 34.80 -39.09 -24.73
C SER A 49 34.41 -38.59 -23.33
N ILE A 50 35.36 -38.48 -22.41
CA ILE A 50 35.13 -37.96 -21.04
C ILE A 50 34.67 -36.51 -21.09
N GLN A 51 35.29 -35.68 -21.93
CA GLN A 51 34.89 -34.30 -22.10
C GLN A 51 33.45 -34.18 -22.65
N SER A 52 33.08 -35.01 -23.62
CA SER A 52 31.72 -35.05 -24.16
C SER A 52 30.69 -35.47 -23.11
N HIS A 53 30.98 -36.51 -22.33
CA HIS A 53 30.11 -36.95 -21.23
C HIS A 53 29.97 -35.89 -20.14
N LEU A 54 31.06 -35.19 -19.79
CA LEU A 54 31.02 -34.10 -18.83
C LEU A 54 30.15 -32.93 -19.34
N GLN A 55 30.29 -32.56 -20.61
CA GLN A 55 29.47 -31.52 -21.21
C GLN A 55 27.98 -31.90 -21.18
N HIS A 56 27.65 -33.14 -21.56
CA HIS A 56 26.28 -33.66 -21.50
C HIS A 56 25.74 -33.68 -20.06
N PHE A 57 26.57 -34.07 -19.08
CA PHE A 57 26.20 -34.06 -17.67
C PHE A 57 25.89 -32.64 -17.18
N ILE A 58 26.74 -31.67 -17.50
CA ILE A 58 26.51 -30.25 -17.18
C ILE A 58 25.18 -29.80 -17.78
N ASP A 59 24.98 -30.02 -19.08
CA ASP A 59 23.79 -29.55 -19.79
C ASP A 59 22.51 -30.19 -19.24
N ARG A 60 22.56 -31.48 -18.88
CA ARG A 60 21.43 -32.17 -18.25
C ARG A 60 21.14 -31.65 -16.84
N THR A 61 22.18 -31.38 -16.05
CA THR A 61 22.04 -30.87 -14.68
C THR A 61 21.37 -29.50 -14.68
N PHE A 62 21.84 -28.59 -15.55
CA PHE A 62 21.25 -27.26 -15.69
C PHE A 62 19.83 -27.30 -16.25
N SER A 63 19.53 -28.23 -17.18
CA SER A 63 18.17 -28.45 -17.67
C SER A 63 17.21 -28.91 -16.57
N LEU A 64 17.62 -29.82 -15.69
CA LEU A 64 16.78 -30.26 -14.56
C LEU A 64 16.61 -29.18 -13.49
N ALA A 65 17.61 -28.32 -13.31
CA ALA A 65 17.54 -27.21 -12.36
C ALA A 65 16.55 -26.11 -12.78
N GLN A 66 16.28 -25.94 -14.08
CA GLN A 66 15.38 -24.89 -14.60
C GLN A 66 13.98 -24.91 -13.98
N ALA A 67 13.38 -26.10 -13.80
CA ALA A 67 12.03 -26.23 -13.23
C ALA A 67 11.91 -25.66 -11.80
N ASN A 68 13.04 -25.61 -11.07
CA ASN A 68 13.10 -25.16 -9.68
C ASN A 68 13.54 -23.70 -9.52
N LEU A 69 13.69 -22.95 -10.63
CA LEU A 69 14.16 -21.58 -10.62
C LEU A 69 13.03 -20.56 -10.84
N ARG A 70 13.19 -19.43 -10.16
CA ARG A 70 12.43 -18.19 -10.36
C ARG A 70 13.37 -17.07 -10.75
N ILE A 71 13.02 -16.29 -11.76
CA ILE A 71 13.77 -15.10 -12.18
C ILE A 71 12.84 -13.91 -12.04
N ASN A 72 13.21 -12.93 -11.21
CA ASN A 72 12.41 -11.72 -10.98
C ASN A 72 10.94 -11.99 -10.62
N GLY A 73 10.70 -13.04 -9.83
CA GLY A 73 9.35 -13.43 -9.40
C GLY A 73 8.54 -14.23 -10.42
N THR A 74 9.07 -14.45 -11.62
CA THR A 74 8.46 -15.33 -12.65
C THR A 74 9.14 -16.70 -12.64
N ASN A 75 8.40 -17.76 -12.99
CA ASN A 75 8.98 -19.09 -13.09
C ASN A 75 9.86 -19.18 -14.35
N PHE A 76 10.98 -19.90 -14.29
CA PHE A 76 11.88 -20.01 -15.43
C PHE A 76 11.21 -20.64 -16.67
N GLU A 77 10.29 -21.57 -16.47
CA GLU A 77 9.52 -22.25 -17.54
C GLU A 77 8.60 -21.31 -18.33
N SER A 78 8.23 -20.16 -17.73
CA SER A 78 7.42 -19.13 -18.40
C SER A 78 8.25 -18.10 -19.17
N LEU A 79 9.59 -18.12 -19.05
CA LEU A 79 10.44 -17.36 -19.95
C LEU A 79 10.54 -18.10 -21.29
N ASP A 80 10.35 -17.40 -22.41
CA ASP A 80 10.44 -17.98 -23.75
C ASP A 80 11.75 -18.76 -23.94
N GLN A 81 11.65 -19.87 -24.69
CA GLN A 81 12.71 -20.89 -24.88
C GLN A 81 14.03 -20.33 -25.43
N THR A 82 14.06 -19.07 -25.88
CA THR A 82 15.25 -18.38 -26.38
C THR A 82 16.10 -17.76 -25.29
N GLY A 83 15.65 -17.69 -24.02
CA GLY A 83 16.42 -17.07 -22.93
C GLY A 83 16.75 -15.60 -23.18
N THR A 84 16.11 -15.00 -24.18
CA THR A 84 16.06 -13.57 -24.39
C THR A 84 14.96 -13.05 -23.49
N ASP A 85 15.34 -12.16 -22.58
CA ASP A 85 14.45 -11.25 -21.87
C ASP A 85 13.86 -10.29 -22.92
N THR A 86 13.11 -10.82 -23.89
CA THR A 86 12.29 -10.02 -24.78
C THR A 86 11.16 -9.55 -23.91
N ASP A 87 11.33 -8.36 -23.33
CA ASP A 87 10.28 -7.59 -22.68
C ASP A 87 9.05 -7.66 -23.60
N ILE A 88 8.11 -8.54 -23.25
CA ILE A 88 6.87 -8.67 -23.99
C ILE A 88 6.13 -7.37 -23.69
N PHE A 89 5.94 -6.53 -24.71
CA PHE A 89 5.32 -5.23 -24.54
C PHE A 89 3.95 -5.39 -23.88
N ASP A 90 3.85 -5.02 -22.61
CA ASP A 90 2.62 -5.12 -21.85
C ASP A 90 1.74 -3.91 -22.18
N GLU A 91 0.89 -4.05 -23.20
CA GLU A 91 -0.08 -3.03 -23.58
C GLU A 91 -1.00 -2.62 -22.43
N THR A 92 -1.26 -3.50 -21.47
CA THR A 92 -2.12 -3.19 -20.32
C THR A 92 -1.41 -2.27 -19.34
N LEU A 93 -0.12 -2.50 -19.11
CA LEU A 93 0.73 -1.63 -18.33
C LEU A 93 0.87 -0.27 -18.99
N ASP A 94 1.10 -0.23 -20.31
CA ASP A 94 1.21 1.03 -21.04
C ASP A 94 -0.09 1.83 -20.93
N ARG A 95 -1.25 1.24 -21.26
CA ARG A 95 -2.56 1.89 -21.09
C ARG A 95 -2.77 2.42 -19.66
N ARG A 96 -2.29 1.67 -18.65
CA ARG A 96 -2.34 2.11 -17.26
C ARG A 96 -1.45 3.32 -17.01
N ILE A 97 -0.22 3.33 -17.53
CA ILE A 97 0.70 4.48 -17.44
C ILE A 97 0.05 5.73 -18.04
N TRP A 98 -0.56 5.62 -19.23
CA TRP A 98 -1.28 6.73 -19.87
C TRP A 98 -2.46 7.21 -19.03
N SER A 99 -3.29 6.30 -18.51
CA SER A 99 -4.41 6.66 -17.64
C SER A 99 -3.96 7.35 -16.34
N LEU A 100 -2.83 6.92 -15.77
CA LEU A 100 -2.24 7.52 -14.58
C LEU A 100 -1.65 8.90 -14.87
N ALA A 101 -1.05 9.09 -16.03
CA ALA A 101 -0.55 10.39 -16.46
C ALA A 101 -1.69 11.40 -16.61
N ASP A 102 -2.80 11.01 -17.23
CA ASP A 102 -3.98 11.87 -17.39
C ASP A 102 -4.62 12.21 -16.03
N THR A 103 -4.86 11.22 -15.17
CA THR A 103 -5.40 11.47 -13.82
C THR A 103 -4.48 12.38 -13.00
N ARG A 104 -3.16 12.22 -13.09
CA ARG A 104 -2.19 13.12 -12.45
C ARG A 104 -2.35 14.56 -12.94
N LEU A 105 -2.51 14.78 -14.25
CA LEU A 105 -2.72 16.10 -14.82
C LEU A 105 -4.04 16.73 -14.34
N GLN A 106 -5.11 15.95 -14.31
CA GLN A 106 -6.41 16.38 -13.78
C GLN A 106 -6.32 16.78 -12.30
N TRP A 107 -5.60 16.01 -11.48
CA TRP A 107 -5.38 16.36 -10.06
C TRP A 107 -4.59 17.65 -9.91
N HIS A 108 -3.51 17.85 -10.68
CA HIS A 108 -2.76 19.11 -10.66
C HIS A 108 -3.63 20.31 -11.01
N LYS A 109 -4.47 20.18 -12.04
CA LYS A 109 -5.42 21.23 -12.42
C LYS A 109 -6.40 21.54 -11.28
N ARG A 110 -7.04 20.51 -10.69
CA ARG A 110 -7.97 20.69 -9.57
C ARG A 110 -7.31 21.32 -8.35
N ILE A 111 -6.08 20.92 -8.03
CA ILE A 111 -5.33 21.51 -6.91
C ILE A 111 -5.02 22.98 -7.18
N ALA A 112 -4.59 23.33 -8.39
CA ALA A 112 -4.32 24.72 -8.76
C ALA A 112 -5.58 25.58 -8.73
N GLU A 113 -6.70 25.08 -9.26
CA GLU A 113 -8.00 25.75 -9.20
C GLU A 113 -8.45 25.93 -7.74
N ARG A 114 -8.38 24.88 -6.93
CA ARG A 114 -8.78 24.97 -5.52
C ARG A 114 -7.91 25.93 -4.71
N ARG A 115 -6.60 25.96 -4.96
CA ARG A 115 -5.68 26.94 -4.35
C ARG A 115 -6.02 28.39 -4.74
N ARG A 116 -6.61 28.60 -5.91
CA ARG A 116 -7.03 29.93 -6.38
C ARG A 116 -8.40 30.35 -5.85
N THR A 117 -9.38 29.43 -5.80
CA THR A 117 -10.77 29.77 -5.45
C THR A 117 -11.06 29.62 -3.97
N ALA A 118 -10.56 28.56 -3.32
CA ALA A 118 -10.92 28.26 -1.94
C ALA A 118 -10.54 29.37 -0.95
N PRO A 119 -9.37 30.03 -1.04
CA PRO A 119 -9.07 31.14 -0.13
C PRO A 119 -10.03 32.31 -0.26
N LYS A 120 -10.48 32.62 -1.49
CA LYS A 120 -11.43 33.71 -1.75
C LYS A 120 -12.84 33.38 -1.27
N GLU A 121 -13.27 32.13 -1.45
CA GLU A 121 -14.54 31.64 -0.91
C GLU A 121 -14.53 31.74 0.63
N VAL A 122 -13.45 31.28 1.27
CA VAL A 122 -13.30 31.34 2.73
C VAL A 122 -13.26 32.78 3.22
N GLU A 123 -12.48 33.65 2.58
CA GLU A 123 -12.42 35.08 2.89
C GLU A 123 -13.81 35.72 2.85
N GLY A 124 -14.57 35.51 1.77
CA GLY A 124 -15.93 36.04 1.62
C GLY A 124 -16.87 35.54 2.72
N THR A 125 -16.82 34.25 3.06
CA THR A 125 -17.66 33.71 4.14
C THR A 125 -17.30 34.31 5.51
N ILE A 126 -16.00 34.53 5.77
CA ILE A 126 -15.55 35.12 7.04
C ILE A 126 -15.94 36.59 7.10
N SER A 127 -15.79 37.36 6.02
CA SER A 127 -16.18 38.76 5.99
C SER A 127 -17.68 38.94 6.23
N GLU A 128 -18.52 38.11 5.59
CA GLU A 128 -19.97 38.15 5.81
C GLU A 128 -20.36 37.83 7.27
N LEU A 129 -19.66 36.88 7.90
CA LEU A 129 -19.91 36.55 9.30
C LEU A 129 -19.50 37.69 10.24
N LEU A 130 -18.37 38.34 9.98
CA LEU A 130 -17.91 39.48 10.76
C LEU A 130 -18.81 40.70 10.61
N GLU A 131 -19.33 40.96 9.41
CA GLU A 131 -20.32 42.03 9.18
C GLU A 131 -21.61 41.76 9.95
N LYS A 132 -22.15 40.53 9.87
CA LYS A 132 -23.33 40.15 10.66
C LYS A 132 -23.11 40.31 12.17
N HIS A 133 -21.92 39.97 12.67
CA HIS A 133 -21.60 40.16 14.09
C HIS A 133 -21.57 41.65 14.46
N ARG A 134 -20.96 42.49 13.63
CA ARG A 134 -20.93 43.95 13.85
C ARG A 134 -22.35 44.55 13.87
N ASP A 135 -23.22 44.10 12.97
CA ASP A 135 -24.61 44.56 12.93
C ASP A 135 -25.36 44.16 14.20
N LEU A 136 -25.15 42.92 14.70
CA LEU A 136 -25.73 42.46 15.95
C LEU A 136 -25.19 43.22 17.16
N ASP A 137 -23.88 43.46 17.23
CA ASP A 137 -23.27 44.24 18.31
C ASP A 137 -23.81 45.67 18.33
N ALA A 138 -24.00 46.30 17.16
CA ALA A 138 -24.58 47.63 17.04
C ALA A 138 -26.05 47.70 17.48
N ILE A 139 -26.80 46.60 17.36
CA ILE A 139 -28.19 46.49 17.82
C ILE A 139 -28.24 46.22 19.34
N LEU A 140 -27.33 45.40 19.87
CA LEU A 140 -27.30 44.99 21.27
C LEU A 140 -26.65 46.02 22.21
N LEU A 141 -25.79 46.91 21.69
CA LEU A 141 -25.18 48.01 22.44
C LEU A 141 -25.66 49.35 21.88
N PRO A 142 -26.80 49.90 22.36
CA PRO A 142 -27.16 51.27 22.08
C PRO A 142 -26.05 52.17 22.61
N VAL A 143 -25.40 52.92 21.73
CA VAL A 143 -24.51 54.01 22.11
C VAL A 143 -25.36 55.10 22.77
N GLY A 144 -25.45 55.07 24.10
CA GLY A 144 -25.95 56.18 24.92
C GLY A 144 -27.02 55.85 25.95
N SER A 145 -26.64 55.21 27.06
CA SER A 145 -27.34 55.17 28.37
C SER A 145 -26.60 54.13 29.22
N GLU A 146 -26.14 54.33 30.44
CA GLU A 146 -26.30 55.32 31.50
C GLU A 146 -25.09 55.14 32.44
N GLU A 147 -24.91 56.06 33.38
CA GLU A 147 -23.93 55.94 34.46
C GLU A 147 -23.92 54.53 35.06
N VAL A 148 -22.71 53.98 35.24
CA VAL A 148 -22.50 52.81 36.09
C VAL A 148 -22.81 53.22 37.53
N VAL A 149 -24.08 53.16 37.89
CA VAL A 149 -24.49 53.00 39.28
C VAL A 149 -24.35 51.52 39.56
N GLU A 150 -23.38 51.18 40.40
CA GLU A 150 -23.30 49.88 41.06
C GLU A 150 -24.60 49.65 41.84
N GLU A 151 -25.50 48.83 41.31
CA GLU A 151 -26.65 48.33 42.06
C GLU A 151 -26.65 46.80 42.07
N ASP A 152 -26.39 46.26 43.26
CA ASP A 152 -26.36 44.85 43.67
C ASP A 152 -27.67 44.10 43.33
N VAL A 153 -27.86 43.64 42.08
CA VAL A 153 -29.03 42.79 41.71
C VAL A 153 -28.66 41.45 41.05
N ILE A 154 -27.38 41.17 40.78
CA ILE A 154 -26.97 40.00 39.96
C ILE A 154 -26.54 38.79 40.81
N ALA A 155 -27.32 38.39 41.83
CA ALA A 155 -27.03 37.18 42.60
C ALA A 155 -27.97 36.00 42.27
N GLU A 156 -29.23 36.25 41.90
CA GLU A 156 -30.21 35.17 41.71
C GLU A 156 -30.32 34.67 40.26
N GLU A 157 -30.04 35.51 39.26
CA GLU A 157 -30.15 35.13 37.84
C GLU A 157 -29.00 34.21 37.39
N ASP A 158 -27.80 34.39 37.97
CA ASP A 158 -26.61 33.58 37.69
C ASP A 158 -26.75 32.16 38.28
N ALA A 159 -27.42 32.00 39.42
CA ALA A 159 -27.67 30.70 40.05
C ALA A 159 -28.59 29.78 39.23
N LEU A 160 -29.59 30.35 38.52
CA LEU A 160 -30.50 29.60 37.65
C LEU A 160 -29.81 29.18 36.33
N GLN A 161 -28.96 30.03 35.78
CA GLN A 161 -28.17 29.71 34.59
C GLN A 161 -27.11 28.63 34.89
N GLN A 162 -26.44 28.70 36.04
CA GLN A 162 -25.47 27.68 36.47
C GLN A 162 -26.12 26.30 36.67
N GLN A 163 -27.33 26.22 37.24
CA GLN A 163 -28.08 24.96 37.34
C GLN A 163 -28.49 24.40 35.96
N GLY A 164 -28.80 25.27 35.00
CA GLY A 164 -29.07 24.87 33.62
C GLY A 164 -27.85 24.23 32.96
N VAL A 165 -26.69 24.87 33.09
CA VAL A 165 -25.41 24.38 32.55
C VAL A 165 -25.00 23.06 33.20
N GLU A 166 -25.13 22.93 34.53
CA GLU A 166 -24.78 21.70 35.24
C GLU A 166 -25.65 20.51 34.80
N ARG A 167 -26.95 20.73 34.61
CA ARG A 167 -27.86 19.68 34.09
C ARG A 167 -27.51 19.26 32.67
N VAL A 168 -27.11 20.20 31.81
CA VAL A 168 -26.68 19.88 30.44
C VAL A 168 -25.38 19.07 30.48
N LEU A 169 -24.41 19.47 31.32
CA LEU A 169 -23.16 18.75 31.50
C LEU A 169 -23.40 17.31 32.00
N GLN A 170 -24.25 17.14 33.01
CA GLN A 170 -24.62 15.81 33.52
C GLN A 170 -25.25 14.93 32.44
N LYS A 171 -26.14 15.50 31.60
CA LYS A 171 -26.74 14.77 30.46
C LYS A 171 -25.68 14.39 29.43
N THR A 172 -24.75 15.27 29.10
CA THR A 172 -23.67 14.95 28.16
C THR A 172 -22.75 13.86 28.70
N PHE A 173 -22.43 13.88 30.00
CA PHE A 173 -21.63 12.81 30.62
C PHE A 173 -22.36 11.47 30.62
N ALA A 174 -23.66 11.45 30.89
CA ALA A 174 -24.47 10.24 30.81
C ALA A 174 -24.48 9.65 29.38
N LEU A 175 -24.64 10.49 28.35
CA LEU A 175 -24.60 10.06 26.95
C LEU A 175 -23.23 9.52 26.54
N VAL A 176 -22.14 10.13 27.01
CA VAL A 176 -20.78 9.64 26.76
C VAL A 176 -20.57 8.27 27.39
N ASN A 177 -21.04 8.07 28.62
CA ASN A 177 -20.94 6.77 29.30
C ASN A 177 -21.79 5.69 28.61
N GLU A 178 -22.98 6.04 28.12
CA GLU A 178 -23.81 5.11 27.33
C GLU A 178 -23.15 4.78 25.99
N LEU A 179 -22.53 5.77 25.34
CA LEU A 179 -21.80 5.55 24.10
C LEU A 179 -20.60 4.61 24.32
N ASP A 180 -19.82 4.83 25.37
CA ASP A 180 -18.66 3.98 25.69
C ASP A 180 -19.07 2.51 25.91
N GLN A 181 -20.18 2.30 26.63
CA GLN A 181 -20.73 0.95 26.84
C GLN A 181 -21.28 0.31 25.56
N THR A 182 -21.89 1.10 24.67
CA THR A 182 -22.56 0.57 23.46
C THR A 182 -21.61 0.39 22.27
N VAL A 183 -20.53 1.17 22.17
CA VAL A 183 -19.57 1.11 21.06
C VAL A 183 -18.92 -0.26 20.94
N VAL A 184 -18.49 -0.87 22.05
CA VAL A 184 -17.85 -2.19 22.04
C VAL A 184 -18.81 -3.26 21.53
N SER A 185 -20.06 -3.25 22.01
CA SER A 185 -21.10 -4.18 21.58
C SER A 185 -21.44 -4.02 20.09
N GLN A 186 -21.55 -2.77 19.60
CA GLN A 186 -21.81 -2.51 18.18
C GLN A 186 -20.62 -2.89 17.30
N HIS A 187 -19.39 -2.70 17.77
CA HIS A 187 -18.18 -3.13 17.07
C HIS A 187 -18.15 -4.66 16.90
N GLU A 188 -18.43 -5.41 17.97
CA GLU A 188 -18.55 -6.87 17.90
C GLU A 188 -19.64 -7.33 16.94
N ARG A 189 -20.82 -6.70 17.00
CA ARG A 189 -21.94 -7.00 16.08
C ARG A 189 -21.54 -6.73 14.64
N GLY A 190 -20.86 -5.62 14.37
CA GLY A 190 -20.32 -5.29 13.05
C GLY A 190 -19.31 -6.33 12.56
N GLY A 191 -18.42 -6.79 13.43
CA GLY A 191 -17.47 -7.87 13.13
C GLY A 191 -18.17 -9.17 12.77
N ARG A 192 -19.19 -9.59 13.55
CA ARG A 192 -19.98 -10.80 13.27
C ARG A 192 -20.72 -10.70 11.94
N VAL A 193 -21.37 -9.56 11.65
CA VAL A 193 -22.05 -9.34 10.37
C VAL A 193 -21.08 -9.37 9.20
N ARG A 194 -19.88 -8.80 9.36
CA ARG A 194 -18.83 -8.84 8.32
C ARG A 194 -18.39 -10.27 8.03
N ASN A 195 -18.16 -11.07 9.07
CA ASN A 195 -17.77 -12.48 8.93
C ASN A 195 -18.87 -13.29 8.24
N ILE A 196 -20.13 -13.12 8.63
CA ILE A 196 -21.28 -13.77 7.97
C ILE A 196 -21.38 -13.32 6.52
N ALA A 197 -21.19 -12.03 6.22
CA ALA A 197 -21.22 -11.53 4.85
C ALA A 197 -20.09 -12.11 3.98
N THR A 198 -18.90 -12.33 4.54
CA THR A 198 -17.81 -13.02 3.83
C THR A 198 -18.11 -14.50 3.62
N GLU A 199 -18.71 -15.16 4.62
CA GLU A 199 -19.09 -16.57 4.54
C GLU A 199 -20.20 -16.80 3.50
N VAL A 200 -21.27 -15.98 3.51
CA VAL A 200 -22.34 -16.01 2.50
C VAL A 200 -21.81 -15.71 1.10
N LYS A 201 -20.86 -14.79 0.95
CA LYS A 201 -20.20 -14.55 -0.34
C LYS A 201 -19.40 -15.77 -0.82
N SER A 202 -18.76 -16.50 0.10
CA SER A 202 -18.00 -17.71 -0.22
C SER A 202 -18.88 -18.95 -0.49
N LEU A 203 -20.14 -18.92 -0.05
CA LEU A 203 -21.13 -19.99 -0.23
C LEU A 203 -22.00 -19.84 -1.48
N LYS A 204 -21.79 -18.80 -2.31
CA LYS A 204 -22.48 -18.72 -3.60
C LYS A 204 -21.98 -19.84 -4.53
N PRO A 205 -22.89 -20.59 -5.19
CA PRO A 205 -22.54 -21.63 -6.17
C PRO A 205 -21.87 -21.05 -7.43
#